data_AF-A0A6J6SLS6-F1
#
_entry.id   AF-A0A6J6SLS6-F1
#
_cell.length_a   1.000
_cell.length_b   1.000
_cell.length_c   1.000
_cell.angle_alpha   90.00
_cell.angle_beta   90.00
_cell.angle_gamma   90.00
#
_symmetry.space_group_name_H-M   'P 1'
#
loop_
_entity.id
_entity.type
_entity.pdbx_description
1 polymer ?
#
loop_
_entity_poly.entity_id
_entity_poly.type
_entity_poly.pdbx_seq_one_letter_code
_entity_poly.pdbx_strand_id
1 'polypeptide(L)'
;MVPLHPVALGLVIIALVVDGRGWDLLPDPLGWLLVLVGTRALPATLRHRGALLTSATLALVVSAVVWPPAVAEQVSATDDAVAWALSLPQLAYLALLADAARYAARQAGAPGRAAWFAVAGLLAVAAAVLPVLVLGAGVDALAGTAVLAATLALLLLTVLALVTARAPWLGGHPRALPGLPRDGSDDGHGHGRSGPAGGPDRHSRPKTGESS
;
A
#
# COMPACT_ATOMS: atom_id res chain seq x y z
N MET A 1 6.79 -12.16 9.02
CA MET A 1 5.40 -11.66 9.07
C MET A 1 5.04 -11.13 7.69
N VAL A 2 3.80 -11.30 7.22
CA VAL A 2 3.36 -10.68 5.96
C VAL A 2 2.88 -9.25 6.30
N PRO A 3 3.63 -8.18 5.96
CA PRO A 3 3.40 -6.84 6.51
C PRO A 3 2.05 -6.22 6.11
N LEU A 4 1.48 -6.65 4.98
CA LEU A 4 0.17 -6.20 4.51
C LEU A 4 -1.03 -6.86 5.19
N HIS A 5 -0.86 -8.02 5.80
CA HIS A 5 -1.95 -8.71 6.49
C HIS A 5 -2.61 -7.87 7.60
N PRO A 6 -1.84 -7.24 8.52
CA PRO A 6 -2.44 -6.35 9.52
C PRO A 6 -3.09 -5.11 8.91
N VAL A 7 -2.55 -4.55 7.81
CA VAL A 7 -3.22 -3.45 7.09
C VAL A 7 -4.58 -3.90 6.54
N ALA A 8 -4.59 -5.03 5.84
CA ALA A 8 -5.81 -5.58 5.25
C ALA A 8 -6.86 -5.91 6.33
N LEU A 9 -6.43 -6.53 7.43
CA LEU A 9 -7.32 -6.87 8.54
C LEU A 9 -7.86 -5.62 9.24
N GLY A 10 -7.04 -4.57 9.38
CA GLY A 10 -7.50 -3.28 9.89
C GLY A 10 -8.54 -2.63 8.99
N LEU A 11 -8.35 -2.65 7.66
CA LEU A 11 -9.34 -2.13 6.70
C LEU A 11 -10.62 -2.97 6.67
N VAL A 12 -10.55 -4.29 6.90
CA VAL A 12 -11.74 -5.14 7.08
C VAL A 12 -12.51 -4.71 8.31
N ILE A 13 -11.84 -4.45 9.44
CA ILE A 13 -12.51 -3.98 10.66
C ILE A 13 -13.19 -2.62 10.41
N ILE A 14 -12.49 -1.66 9.79
CA ILE A 14 -13.06 -0.34 9.45
C ILE A 14 -14.27 -0.47 8.50
N ALA A 15 -14.26 -1.47 7.62
CA ALA A 15 -15.38 -1.70 6.71
C ALA A 15 -16.59 -2.38 7.38
N LEU A 16 -16.40 -2.97 8.58
CA LEU A 16 -17.41 -3.74 9.28
C LEU A 16 -17.89 -2.98 10.52
N VAL A 17 -18.98 -2.23 10.37
CA VAL A 17 -19.68 -1.63 11.50
C VAL A 17 -20.59 -2.67 12.14
N VAL A 18 -20.45 -2.90 13.44
CA VAL A 18 -21.31 -3.83 14.19
C VAL A 18 -21.93 -3.11 15.37
N ASP A 19 -23.17 -2.66 15.19
CA ASP A 19 -23.92 -1.95 16.23
C ASP A 19 -24.35 -2.89 17.36
N GLY A 20 -23.87 -2.61 18.58
CA GLY A 20 -24.27 -3.27 19.81
C GLY A 20 -24.62 -2.27 20.90
N ARG A 21 -25.92 -2.07 21.16
CA ARG A 21 -26.44 -1.15 22.22
C ARG A 21 -25.93 0.30 22.09
N GLY A 22 -25.85 0.82 20.86
CA GLY A 22 -25.35 2.17 20.57
C GLY A 22 -23.83 2.30 20.55
N TRP A 23 -23.10 1.21 20.77
CA TRP A 23 -21.65 1.16 20.61
C TRP A 23 -21.29 0.33 19.38
N ASP A 24 -20.30 0.79 18.62
CA ASP A 24 -19.68 -0.03 17.60
C ASP A 24 -18.76 -1.07 18.25
N LEU A 25 -19.14 -2.35 18.11
CA LEU A 25 -18.43 -3.51 18.67
C LEU A 25 -17.17 -3.86 17.87
N LEU A 26 -17.05 -3.38 16.62
CA LEU A 26 -15.82 -3.44 15.83
C LEU A 26 -15.24 -2.03 15.69
N PRO A 27 -14.73 -1.45 16.79
CA PRO A 27 -14.42 -0.03 16.83
C PRO A 27 -13.33 0.30 15.79
N ASP A 28 -13.62 1.27 14.92
CA ASP A 28 -12.69 1.85 13.95
C ASP A 28 -11.26 2.10 14.51
N PRO A 29 -11.07 2.53 15.78
CA PRO A 29 -9.74 2.68 16.37
C PRO A 29 -8.90 1.40 16.36
N LEU A 30 -9.52 0.23 16.58
CA LEU A 30 -8.81 -1.05 16.49
C LEU A 30 -8.36 -1.33 15.05
N GLY A 31 -9.22 -1.03 14.08
CA GLY A 31 -8.88 -1.11 12.67
C GLY A 31 -7.69 -0.22 12.30
N TRP A 32 -7.71 1.04 12.74
CA TRP A 32 -6.61 1.98 12.52
C TRP A 32 -5.31 1.61 13.25
N LEU A 33 -5.41 1.02 14.45
CA LEU A 33 -4.24 0.52 15.18
C LEU A 33 -3.54 -0.59 14.38
N LEU A 34 -4.32 -1.53 13.82
CA LEU A 34 -3.82 -2.59 12.96
C LEU A 34 -3.24 -2.05 11.65
N VAL A 35 -3.89 -1.07 11.04
CA VAL A 35 -3.37 -0.34 9.88
C VAL A 35 -2.00 0.25 10.23
N LEU A 36 -1.88 0.98 11.34
CA LEU A 36 -0.64 1.64 11.75
C LEU A 36 0.50 0.63 12.02
N VAL A 37 0.20 -0.49 12.68
CA VAL A 37 1.17 -1.59 12.89
C VAL A 37 1.62 -2.17 11.55
N GLY A 38 0.69 -2.41 10.62
CA GLY A 38 1.00 -2.90 9.29
C GLY A 38 1.81 -1.92 8.46
N THR A 39 1.47 -0.63 8.47
CA THR A 39 2.22 0.44 7.80
C THR A 39 3.65 0.53 8.34
N ARG A 40 3.85 0.34 9.66
CA ARG A 40 5.20 0.30 10.25
C ARG A 40 6.01 -0.91 9.76
N ALA A 41 5.36 -2.04 9.53
CA ALA A 41 5.99 -3.26 9.01
C ALA A 41 6.30 -3.20 7.50
N LEU A 42 5.75 -2.23 6.75
CA LEU A 42 6.07 -2.04 5.34
C LEU A 42 7.55 -1.61 5.16
N PRO A 43 8.18 -1.99 4.03
CA PRO A 43 9.56 -1.64 3.71
C PRO A 43 9.85 -0.14 3.88
N ALA A 44 11.01 0.22 4.43
CA ALA A 44 11.40 1.62 4.58
C ALA A 44 11.57 2.35 3.23
N THR A 45 11.78 1.59 2.15
CA THR A 45 11.88 2.06 0.76
C THR A 45 10.53 2.42 0.14
N LEU A 46 9.41 2.18 0.84
CA LEU A 46 8.09 2.54 0.32
C LEU A 46 7.97 4.06 0.21
N ARG A 47 7.46 4.51 -0.92
CA ARG A 47 7.19 5.91 -1.19
C ARG A 47 6.20 6.46 -0.14
N HIS A 48 6.44 7.68 0.34
CA HIS A 48 5.55 8.38 1.27
C HIS A 48 5.32 7.69 2.63
N ARG A 49 6.22 6.80 3.08
CA ARG A 49 6.07 6.10 4.38
C ARG A 49 5.81 7.04 5.57
N GLY A 50 6.49 8.19 5.62
CA GLY A 50 6.23 9.21 6.64
C GLY A 50 4.80 9.74 6.60
N ALA A 51 4.33 10.12 5.39
CA ALA A 51 2.98 10.63 5.19
C ALA A 51 1.90 9.58 5.52
N LEU A 52 2.14 8.31 5.16
CA LEU A 52 1.27 7.18 5.50
C LEU A 52 1.15 6.99 7.01
N LEU A 53 2.28 7.06 7.74
CA LEU A 53 2.27 6.95 9.19
C LEU A 53 1.57 8.13 9.84
N THR A 54 1.79 9.36 9.35
CA THR A 54 1.10 10.53 9.87
C THR A 54 -0.40 10.47 9.61
N SER A 55 -0.84 10.08 8.40
CA SER A 55 -2.25 10.00 8.07
C SER A 55 -2.95 8.87 8.83
N ALA A 56 -2.32 7.70 8.98
CA ALA A 56 -2.84 6.61 9.81
C ALA A 56 -2.93 6.99 11.29
N THR A 57 -1.95 7.75 11.80
CA THR A 57 -1.97 8.23 13.19
C THR A 57 -3.09 9.26 13.39
N LEU A 58 -3.25 10.21 12.46
CA LEU A 58 -4.34 11.19 12.51
C LEU A 58 -5.70 10.52 12.41
N ALA A 59 -5.85 9.55 11.51
CA ALA A 59 -7.08 8.78 11.38
C ALA A 59 -7.39 7.97 12.65
N LEU A 60 -6.38 7.36 13.28
CA LEU A 60 -6.52 6.70 14.57
C LEU A 60 -7.00 7.67 15.66
N VAL A 61 -6.40 8.85 15.75
CA VAL A 61 -6.78 9.87 16.75
C VAL A 61 -8.21 10.35 16.51
N VAL A 62 -8.56 10.70 15.28
CA VAL A 62 -9.91 11.14 14.92
C VAL A 62 -10.93 10.04 15.23
N SER A 63 -10.65 8.82 14.80
CA SER A 63 -11.49 7.67 15.06
C SER A 63 -11.68 7.42 16.56
N ALA A 64 -10.62 7.51 17.36
CA ALA A 64 -10.70 7.34 18.82
C ALA A 64 -11.50 8.45 19.50
N VAL A 65 -11.45 9.67 18.97
CA VAL A 65 -12.23 10.81 19.49
C VAL A 65 -13.71 10.68 19.13
N VAL A 66 -14.04 10.22 17.92
CA VAL A 66 -15.42 10.11 17.42
C VAL A 66 -16.13 8.84 17.89
N TRP A 67 -15.37 7.78 18.22
CA TRP A 67 -15.92 6.48 18.62
C TRP A 67 -16.94 6.52 19.78
N PRO A 68 -16.80 7.36 20.84
CA PRO A 68 -17.83 7.45 21.86
C PRO A 68 -19.17 7.91 21.26
N PRO A 69 -20.30 7.24 21.56
CA PRO A 69 -21.58 7.52 20.90
C PRO A 69 -22.04 8.97 21.09
N ALA A 70 -21.77 9.57 22.25
CA ALA A 70 -22.09 10.96 22.53
C ALA A 70 -21.36 11.94 21.58
N VAL A 71 -20.13 11.62 21.16
CA VAL A 71 -19.37 12.46 20.22
C VAL A 71 -19.84 12.21 18.79
N ALA A 72 -20.09 10.95 18.42
CA ALA A 72 -20.65 10.61 17.11
C ALA A 72 -22.00 11.31 16.86
N GLU A 73 -22.89 11.32 17.86
CA GLU A 73 -24.17 12.03 17.81
C GLU A 73 -23.99 13.55 17.72
N GLN A 74 -23.01 14.12 18.45
CA GLN A 74 -22.72 15.55 18.34
C GLN A 74 -22.18 15.93 16.96
N VAL A 75 -21.29 15.12 16.39
CA VAL A 75 -20.72 15.36 15.05
C VAL A 75 -21.82 15.30 13.99
N SER A 76 -22.70 14.28 14.05
CA SER A 76 -23.81 14.16 13.11
C SER A 76 -24.88 15.25 13.29
N ALA A 77 -25.07 15.76 14.50
CA ALA A 77 -26.00 16.86 14.77
C ALA A 77 -25.43 18.26 14.45
N THR A 78 -24.11 18.40 14.30
CA THR A 78 -23.47 19.72 14.10
C THR A 78 -23.54 20.14 12.63
N ASP A 79 -22.86 19.42 11.75
CA ASP A 79 -22.74 19.76 10.31
C ASP A 79 -22.08 18.60 9.55
N ASP A 80 -22.59 18.28 8.36
CA ASP A 80 -22.00 17.32 7.42
C ASP A 80 -20.57 17.71 7.01
N ALA A 81 -20.26 19.02 6.99
CA ALA A 81 -18.91 19.50 6.72
C ALA A 81 -17.88 19.07 7.78
N VAL A 82 -18.30 18.97 9.04
CA VAL A 82 -17.42 18.49 10.13
C VAL A 82 -17.17 17.00 9.97
N ALA A 83 -18.23 16.21 9.70
CA ALA A 83 -18.10 14.78 9.44
C ALA A 83 -17.17 14.50 8.24
N TRP A 84 -17.31 15.27 7.15
CA TRP A 84 -16.41 15.21 6.01
C TRP A 84 -14.95 15.52 6.39
N ALA A 85 -14.70 16.63 7.11
CA ALA A 85 -13.36 17.04 7.48
C ALA A 85 -12.64 15.98 8.35
N LEU A 86 -13.39 15.33 9.25
CA LEU A 86 -12.89 14.24 10.08
C LEU A 86 -12.53 12.98 9.27
N SER A 87 -13.13 12.77 8.09
CA SER A 87 -12.79 11.65 7.19
C SER A 87 -11.52 11.88 6.35
N LEU A 88 -11.00 13.12 6.28
CA LEU A 88 -9.85 13.46 5.42
C LEU A 88 -8.56 12.69 5.75
N PRO A 89 -8.18 12.47 7.02
CA PRO A 89 -7.00 11.66 7.35
C PRO A 89 -7.10 10.23 6.81
N GLN A 90 -8.29 9.64 6.85
CA GLN A 90 -8.57 8.32 6.28
C GLN A 90 -8.41 8.33 4.77
N LEU A 91 -9.07 9.27 4.08
CA LEU A 91 -8.99 9.37 2.61
C LEU A 91 -7.56 9.64 2.13
N ALA A 92 -6.81 10.47 2.85
CA ALA A 92 -5.39 10.71 2.60
C ALA A 92 -4.58 9.42 2.72
N TYR A 93 -4.80 8.61 3.77
CA TYR A 93 -4.13 7.32 3.91
C TYR A 93 -4.43 6.38 2.73
N LEU A 94 -5.71 6.25 2.33
CA LEU A 94 -6.11 5.40 1.22
C LEU A 94 -5.45 5.83 -0.11
N ALA A 95 -5.45 7.13 -0.40
CA ALA A 95 -4.83 7.68 -1.61
C ALA A 95 -3.29 7.47 -1.63
N LEU A 96 -2.63 7.72 -0.49
CA LEU A 96 -1.19 7.50 -0.35
C LEU A 96 -0.81 6.02 -0.48
N LEU A 97 -1.62 5.12 0.09
CA LEU A 97 -1.39 3.68 0.02
C LEU A 97 -1.55 3.19 -1.42
N ALA A 98 -2.59 3.66 -2.10
CA ALA A 98 -2.83 3.38 -3.51
C ALA A 98 -1.65 3.84 -4.40
N ASP A 99 -1.13 5.06 -4.20
CA ASP A 99 0.01 5.55 -4.97
C ASP A 99 1.30 4.75 -4.71
N ALA A 100 1.62 4.50 -3.45
CA ALA A 100 2.81 3.74 -3.08
C ALA A 100 2.76 2.30 -3.63
N ALA A 101 1.60 1.63 -3.53
CA ALA A 101 1.41 0.29 -4.06
C ALA A 101 1.40 0.28 -5.60
N ARG A 102 0.81 1.28 -6.25
CA ARG A 102 0.87 1.46 -7.71
C ARG A 102 2.31 1.60 -8.19
N TYR A 103 3.09 2.44 -7.54
CA TYR A 103 4.50 2.64 -7.87
C TYR A 103 5.28 1.33 -7.74
N ALA A 104 5.14 0.65 -6.60
CA ALA A 104 5.83 -0.62 -6.37
C ALA A 104 5.40 -1.72 -7.37
N ALA A 105 4.12 -1.79 -7.72
CA ALA A 105 3.60 -2.72 -8.73
C ALA A 105 4.17 -2.44 -10.14
N ARG A 106 4.36 -1.17 -10.51
CA ARG A 106 5.01 -0.79 -11.78
C ARG A 106 6.47 -1.21 -11.81
N GLN A 107 7.21 -0.94 -10.75
CA GLN A 107 8.62 -1.33 -10.63
C GLN A 107 8.80 -2.85 -10.69
N ALA A 108 7.81 -3.61 -10.20
CA ALA A 108 7.80 -5.07 -10.24
C ALA A 108 7.25 -5.66 -11.55
N GLY A 109 6.95 -4.86 -12.58
CA GLY A 109 6.44 -5.34 -13.86
C GLY A 109 5.01 -5.91 -13.80
N ALA A 110 4.18 -5.45 -12.85
CA ALA A 110 2.79 -5.90 -12.66
C ALA A 110 1.77 -4.82 -13.07
N PRO A 111 1.63 -4.50 -14.38
CA PRO A 111 0.82 -3.36 -14.84
C PRO A 111 -0.67 -3.49 -14.51
N GLY A 112 -1.23 -4.70 -14.53
CA GLY A 112 -2.63 -4.94 -14.16
C GLY A 112 -2.94 -4.56 -12.72
N ARG A 113 -2.05 -4.90 -11.77
CA ARG A 113 -2.21 -4.50 -10.36
C ARG A 113 -2.02 -2.99 -10.20
N ALA A 114 -1.05 -2.41 -10.89
CA ALA A 114 -0.84 -0.96 -10.88
C ALA A 114 -2.08 -0.18 -11.39
N ALA A 115 -2.81 -0.71 -12.37
CA ALA A 115 -4.05 -0.11 -12.86
C ALA A 115 -5.15 -0.13 -11.79
N TRP A 116 -5.34 -1.26 -11.10
CA TRP A 116 -6.32 -1.35 -10.01
C TRP A 116 -6.00 -0.43 -8.84
N PHE A 117 -4.73 -0.29 -8.46
CA PHE A 117 -4.34 0.72 -7.47
C PHE A 117 -4.56 2.15 -7.96
N ALA A 118 -4.41 2.42 -9.26
CA ALA A 118 -4.74 3.73 -9.82
C ALA A 118 -6.23 4.04 -9.69
N VAL A 119 -7.10 3.05 -9.96
CA VAL A 119 -8.56 3.18 -9.78
C VAL A 119 -8.90 3.44 -8.32
N ALA A 120 -8.32 2.68 -7.39
CA ALA A 120 -8.51 2.88 -5.96
C ALA A 120 -8.09 4.29 -5.50
N GLY A 121 -6.94 4.77 -5.97
CA GLY A 121 -6.47 6.13 -5.66
C GLY A 121 -7.40 7.21 -6.23
N LEU A 122 -7.90 7.02 -7.45
CA LEU A 122 -8.88 7.95 -8.06
C LEU A 122 -10.18 7.99 -7.25
N LEU A 123 -10.69 6.84 -6.82
CA LEU A 123 -11.89 6.78 -5.97
C LEU A 123 -11.69 7.48 -4.63
N ALA A 124 -10.52 7.30 -3.98
CA ALA A 124 -10.21 7.99 -2.73
C ALA A 124 -10.12 9.52 -2.90
N VAL A 125 -9.50 9.98 -3.99
CA VAL A 125 -9.43 11.42 -4.31
C VAL A 125 -10.82 11.97 -4.65
N ALA A 126 -11.61 11.24 -5.44
CA ALA A 126 -12.98 11.63 -5.75
C ALA A 126 -13.81 11.76 -4.46
N ALA A 127 -13.72 10.78 -3.55
CA ALA A 127 -14.39 10.83 -2.25
C ALA A 127 -13.95 12.02 -1.38
N ALA A 128 -12.72 12.50 -1.52
CA ALA A 128 -12.25 13.69 -0.79
C ALA A 128 -12.75 15.00 -1.41
N VAL A 129 -12.88 15.06 -2.74
CA VAL A 129 -13.18 16.30 -3.48
C VAL A 129 -14.69 16.48 -3.71
N LEU A 130 -15.44 15.42 -3.99
CA LEU A 130 -16.88 15.51 -4.29
C LEU A 130 -17.69 16.20 -3.17
N PRO A 131 -17.45 15.95 -1.88
CA PRO A 131 -18.15 16.64 -0.81
C PRO A 131 -17.95 18.16 -0.83
N VAL A 132 -16.83 18.67 -1.35
CA VAL A 132 -16.63 20.12 -1.52
C VAL A 132 -17.63 20.70 -2.52
N LEU A 133 -18.01 19.94 -3.56
CA LEU A 133 -19.04 20.35 -4.52
C LEU A 133 -20.45 20.23 -3.93
N VAL A 134 -20.70 19.19 -3.15
CA VAL A 134 -22.00 19.01 -2.46
C VAL A 134 -22.22 20.14 -1.45
N LEU A 135 -21.29 20.30 -0.52
CA LEU A 135 -21.41 21.24 0.60
C LEU A 135 -21.15 22.70 0.18
N GLY A 136 -20.20 22.91 -0.74
CA GLY A 136 -19.80 24.25 -1.17
C GLY A 136 -20.61 24.81 -2.34
N ALA A 137 -21.08 23.96 -3.26
CA ALA A 137 -21.85 24.38 -4.44
C ALA A 137 -23.33 23.92 -4.42
N GLY A 138 -23.77 23.23 -3.36
CA GLY A 138 -25.17 22.82 -3.18
C GLY A 138 -25.64 21.74 -4.15
N VAL A 139 -24.72 20.92 -4.67
CA VAL A 139 -25.04 19.89 -5.67
C VAL A 139 -25.38 18.56 -4.98
N ASP A 140 -26.53 18.50 -4.32
CA ASP A 140 -26.96 17.36 -3.48
C ASP A 140 -27.01 16.02 -4.23
N ALA A 141 -27.23 16.06 -5.55
CA ALA A 141 -27.22 14.87 -6.40
C ALA A 141 -25.90 14.08 -6.34
N LEU A 142 -24.79 14.72 -5.97
CA LEU A 142 -23.48 14.10 -5.86
C LEU A 142 -23.20 13.47 -4.48
N ALA A 143 -24.05 13.69 -3.47
CA ALA A 143 -23.82 13.18 -2.11
C ALA A 143 -23.72 11.64 -2.09
N GLY A 144 -24.67 10.95 -2.75
CA GLY A 144 -24.63 9.50 -2.89
C GLY A 144 -23.41 9.00 -3.66
N THR A 145 -22.95 9.76 -4.65
CA THR A 145 -21.73 9.43 -5.42
C THR A 145 -20.46 9.56 -4.59
N ALA A 146 -20.37 10.56 -3.71
CA ALA A 146 -19.24 10.73 -2.80
C ALA A 146 -19.12 9.56 -1.83
N VAL A 147 -20.24 9.17 -1.21
CA VAL A 147 -20.31 8.00 -0.31
C VAL A 147 -19.95 6.72 -1.06
N LEU A 148 -20.51 6.52 -2.25
CA LEU A 148 -20.19 5.36 -3.07
C LEU A 148 -18.70 5.30 -3.43
N ALA A 149 -18.09 6.42 -3.80
CA ALA A 149 -16.67 6.49 -4.10
C ALA A 149 -15.80 6.12 -2.88
N ALA A 150 -16.15 6.63 -1.70
CA ALA A 150 -15.44 6.32 -0.45
C ALA A 150 -15.51 4.83 -0.12
N THR A 151 -16.72 4.26 -0.16
CA THR A 151 -16.96 2.84 0.10
C THR A 151 -16.23 1.94 -0.89
N LEU A 152 -16.30 2.26 -2.19
CA LEU A 152 -15.60 1.50 -3.22
C LEU A 152 -14.07 1.61 -3.07
N ALA A 153 -13.53 2.78 -2.74
CA ALA A 153 -12.10 2.96 -2.48
C ALA A 153 -11.63 2.06 -1.33
N LEU A 154 -12.37 2.08 -0.22
CA LEU A 154 -12.08 1.27 0.96
C LEU A 154 -12.11 -0.23 0.61
N LEU A 155 -13.22 -0.72 0.05
CA LEU A 155 -13.38 -2.13 -0.29
C LEU A 155 -12.34 -2.61 -1.30
N LEU A 156 -12.09 -1.82 -2.35
CA LEU A 156 -11.11 -2.16 -3.37
C LEU A 156 -9.70 -2.24 -2.78
N LEU A 157 -9.31 -1.30 -1.91
CA LEU A 157 -8.01 -1.35 -1.24
C LEU A 157 -7.90 -2.52 -0.26
N THR A 158 -8.97 -2.85 0.45
CA THR A 158 -9.04 -4.05 1.29
C THR A 158 -8.77 -5.32 0.47
N VAL A 159 -9.50 -5.50 -0.64
CA VAL A 159 -9.34 -6.66 -1.52
C VAL A 159 -7.93 -6.69 -2.13
N LEU A 160 -7.43 -5.56 -2.63
CA LEU A 160 -6.09 -5.48 -3.20
C LEU A 160 -5.02 -5.79 -2.16
N ALA A 161 -5.15 -5.28 -0.93
CA ALA A 161 -4.22 -5.57 0.16
C ALA A 161 -4.20 -7.06 0.51
N LEU A 162 -5.36 -7.73 0.54
CA LEU A 162 -5.47 -9.18 0.76
C LEU A 162 -4.81 -9.99 -0.37
N VAL A 163 -5.17 -9.69 -1.61
CA VAL A 163 -4.69 -10.43 -2.80
C VAL A 163 -3.19 -10.20 -3.04
N THR A 164 -2.67 -9.02 -2.70
CA THR A 164 -1.26 -8.67 -2.87
C THR A 164 -0.44 -8.82 -1.59
N ALA A 165 -1.02 -9.36 -0.51
CA ALA A 165 -0.34 -9.44 0.79
C ALA A 165 1.05 -10.11 0.69
N ARG A 166 1.16 -11.14 -0.16
CA ARG A 166 2.39 -11.94 -0.34
C ARG A 166 3.34 -11.41 -1.41
N ALA A 167 3.03 -10.27 -2.02
CA ALA A 167 3.88 -9.69 -3.04
C ALA A 167 5.25 -9.28 -2.47
N PRO A 168 6.37 -9.72 -3.06
CA PRO A 168 7.70 -9.40 -2.54
C PRO A 168 8.01 -7.89 -2.60
N TRP A 169 7.44 -7.20 -3.58
CA TRP A 169 7.56 -5.75 -3.74
C TRP A 169 6.80 -4.92 -2.68
N LEU A 170 6.00 -5.55 -1.81
CA LEU A 170 5.41 -4.94 -0.62
C LEU A 170 5.95 -5.55 0.69
N GLY A 171 7.07 -6.28 0.62
CA GLY A 171 7.68 -6.93 1.78
C GLY A 171 7.08 -8.30 2.13
N GLY A 172 6.25 -8.88 1.26
CA GLY A 172 5.79 -10.25 1.40
C GLY A 172 6.90 -11.27 1.10
N HIS A 173 6.78 -12.48 1.66
CA HIS A 173 7.66 -13.59 1.30
C HIS A 173 6.83 -14.67 0.57
N PRO A 174 7.24 -15.09 -0.64
CA PRO A 174 6.64 -16.24 -1.29
C PRO A 174 6.77 -17.48 -0.40
N ARG A 175 5.74 -18.34 -0.37
CA ARG A 175 5.87 -19.65 0.30
C ARG A 175 6.87 -20.48 -0.50
N ALA A 176 7.94 -20.94 0.14
CA ALA A 176 8.74 -22.02 -0.42
C ALA A 176 7.83 -23.25 -0.53
N LEU A 177 7.58 -23.72 -1.74
CA LEU A 177 6.87 -24.97 -1.97
C LEU A 177 7.80 -26.12 -1.51
N PRO A 178 7.34 -27.04 -0.65
CA PRO A 178 8.14 -28.20 -0.26
C PRO A 178 8.52 -29.02 -1.51
N GLY A 179 9.82 -29.15 -1.78
CA GLY A 179 10.34 -30.03 -2.85
C GLY A 179 10.80 -29.36 -4.13
N LEU A 180 10.73 -28.03 -4.27
CA LEU A 180 11.40 -27.34 -5.39
C LEU A 180 12.85 -26.98 -4.99
N PRO A 181 13.87 -27.37 -5.79
CA PRO A 181 15.23 -26.91 -5.58
C PRO A 181 15.27 -25.39 -5.47
N ARG A 182 15.99 -24.86 -4.48
CA ARG A 182 16.38 -23.45 -4.51
C ARG A 182 17.22 -23.26 -5.76
N ASP A 183 16.77 -22.40 -6.66
CA ASP A 183 17.45 -22.15 -7.93
C ASP A 183 18.92 -21.79 -7.64
N GLY A 184 19.82 -22.55 -8.25
CA GLY A 184 21.22 -22.70 -7.87
C GLY A 184 22.06 -21.48 -8.24
N SER A 185 22.05 -20.47 -7.40
CA SER A 185 22.89 -19.27 -7.56
C SER A 185 23.53 -18.82 -6.25
N ASP A 186 24.26 -19.72 -5.59
CA ASP A 186 25.54 -19.37 -4.95
C ASP A 186 26.19 -20.64 -4.39
N ASP A 187 27.43 -20.87 -4.84
CA ASP A 187 28.53 -21.61 -4.18
C ASP A 187 29.42 -22.29 -5.24
N GLY A 188 29.77 -21.51 -6.28
CA GLY A 188 30.96 -21.76 -7.10
C GLY A 188 32.24 -21.37 -6.35
N HIS A 189 32.44 -21.88 -5.13
CA HIS A 189 33.74 -21.78 -4.47
C HIS A 189 34.64 -22.89 -4.99
N GLY A 190 35.45 -22.49 -5.98
CA GLY A 190 36.42 -23.30 -6.68
C GLY A 190 37.41 -23.99 -5.76
N HIS A 191 37.40 -25.32 -5.81
CA HIS A 191 38.52 -26.16 -5.44
C HIS A 191 38.94 -27.01 -6.65
N GLY A 192 40.22 -26.89 -7.03
CA GLY A 192 40.87 -27.72 -8.04
C GLY A 192 42.09 -27.01 -8.64
N ARG A 193 43.20 -26.90 -7.90
CA ARG A 193 44.43 -27.71 -8.09
C ARG A 193 45.06 -27.61 -9.49
N SER A 194 46.09 -26.75 -9.57
CA SER A 194 47.47 -27.06 -9.97
C SER A 194 47.76 -28.12 -11.05
N GLY A 195 48.40 -27.67 -12.15
CA GLY A 195 49.21 -28.49 -13.07
C GLY A 195 50.02 -27.61 -14.05
N PRO A 196 51.36 -27.75 -14.15
CA PRO A 196 52.24 -26.83 -14.89
C PRO A 196 52.66 -27.35 -16.28
N ALA A 197 52.84 -26.43 -17.23
CA ALA A 197 53.72 -26.53 -18.42
C ALA A 197 53.72 -25.12 -19.07
N GLY A 198 54.80 -24.46 -19.45
CA GLY A 198 56.10 -24.97 -19.89
C GLY A 198 56.42 -24.46 -21.31
N GLY A 199 56.41 -23.14 -21.53
CA GLY A 199 57.08 -22.39 -22.63
C GLY A 199 56.72 -22.71 -24.11
N PRO A 200 57.32 -22.01 -25.10
CA PRO A 200 58.16 -20.82 -25.01
C PRO A 200 57.72 -19.66 -25.93
N ASP A 201 58.39 -18.53 -25.69
CA ASP A 201 58.39 -17.28 -26.45
C ASP A 201 58.44 -17.45 -27.97
N ARG A 202 57.60 -16.67 -28.68
CA ARG A 202 57.88 -16.25 -30.06
C ARG A 202 58.00 -14.73 -30.12
N HIS A 203 59.25 -14.31 -30.12
CA HIS A 203 59.70 -13.04 -30.66
C HIS A 203 59.38 -12.91 -32.17
N SER A 204 59.30 -11.63 -32.57
CA SER A 204 59.61 -11.09 -33.90
C SER A 204 58.47 -10.86 -34.89
N ARG A 205 57.98 -9.60 -34.87
CA ARG A 205 57.58 -8.82 -36.07
C ARG A 205 58.74 -8.74 -37.08
N PRO A 206 58.47 -8.59 -38.39
CA PRO A 206 58.47 -7.26 -39.04
C PRO A 206 57.27 -7.07 -39.99
N LYS A 207 56.59 -5.92 -40.04
CA LYS A 207 56.86 -4.73 -40.89
C LYS A 207 57.11 -5.03 -42.38
N THR A 208 56.07 -4.87 -43.20
CA THR A 208 56.07 -4.41 -44.62
C THR A 208 54.63 -4.01 -44.96
N GLY A 209 54.36 -2.74 -45.25
CA GLY A 209 54.06 -2.23 -46.63
C GLY A 209 52.53 -2.15 -46.78
N GLU A 210 51.84 -1.19 -47.39
CA GLU A 210 52.10 -0.11 -48.34
C GLU A 210 50.77 0.69 -48.36
N SER A 211 50.76 2.00 -48.12
CA SER A 211 50.61 3.08 -49.12
C SER A 211 49.22 3.24 -49.76
N SER A 212 48.75 4.49 -49.64
CA SER A 212 47.74 5.23 -50.42
C SER A 212 46.27 5.13 -50.01
#